data_AF-A0A1C7I9Q0-F1
#
_entry.id   AF-A0A1C7I9Q0-F1
#
_cell.length_a   1.000
_cell.length_b   1.000
_cell.length_c   1.000
_cell.angle_alpha   90.00
_cell.angle_beta   90.00
_cell.angle_gamma   90.00
#
_symmetry.space_group_name_H-M   'P 1'
#
loop_
_entity.id
_entity.type
_entity.pdbx_description
1 polymer ?
#
loop_
_entity_poly.entity_id
_entity_poly.type
_entity_poly.pdbx_seq_one_letter_code
_entity_poly.pdbx_strand_id
1 'polypeptide(L)'
;MYLERMTIDEIRELIESKGYQSFEAMAILEEIENSKRIYDRLIAAQGVENVGNAGLDNAIVRYYLFQLDQLKSELPYDAMGGQFVVPILLMQEFRDSGIVDKVRSFCGPNAYLSEREIKGEIQKFITVHLDPQGIVLYMDILGHLSDMKKKEHDNNR
;
A
#
# COMPACT_ATOMS: atom_id res chain seq x y z
N MET A 1 -8.72 9.21 5.92
CA MET A 1 -7.74 8.18 6.29
C MET A 1 -6.35 8.83 6.22
N TYR A 2 -5.47 8.57 7.19
CA TYR A 2 -4.13 9.20 7.30
C TYR A 2 -3.28 8.91 6.07
N LEU A 3 -3.30 7.66 5.59
CA LEU A 3 -2.55 7.18 4.44
C LEU A 3 -2.98 7.83 3.11
N GLU A 4 -4.16 8.46 3.05
CA GLU A 4 -4.64 9.19 1.86
C GLU A 4 -4.24 10.67 1.88
N ARG A 5 -3.88 11.20 3.06
CA ARG A 5 -3.72 12.64 3.30
C ARG A 5 -2.30 13.04 3.62
N MET A 6 -1.50 12.08 4.08
CA MET A 6 -0.13 12.28 4.52
C MET A 6 0.79 11.33 3.77
N THR A 7 1.97 11.81 3.46
CA THR A 7 3.08 11.02 2.94
C THR A 7 3.67 10.12 4.03
N ILE A 8 4.44 9.12 3.62
CA ILE A 8 5.13 8.20 4.55
C ILE A 8 6.04 8.96 5.51
N ASP A 9 6.74 10.00 5.03
CA ASP A 9 7.63 10.82 5.85
C ASP A 9 6.86 11.64 6.88
N GLU A 10 5.74 12.24 6.49
CA GLU A 10 4.86 12.99 7.41
C GLU A 10 4.24 12.08 8.47
N ILE A 11 3.85 10.86 8.09
CA ILE A 11 3.33 9.85 9.03
C ILE A 11 4.40 9.46 10.04
N ARG A 12 5.63 9.22 9.56
CA ARG A 12 6.76 8.88 10.41
C ARG A 12 7.07 10.02 11.39
N GLU A 13 7.15 11.26 10.92
CA GLU A 13 7.38 12.43 11.77
C GLU A 13 6.24 12.62 12.79
N LEU A 14 4.99 12.39 12.39
CA LEU A 14 3.84 12.42 13.29
C LEU A 14 3.97 11.38 14.41
N ILE A 15 4.36 10.15 14.07
CA ILE A 15 4.54 9.08 15.06
C ILE A 15 5.74 9.34 15.96
N GLU A 16 6.87 9.81 15.42
CA GLU A 16 8.06 10.17 16.19
C GLU A 16 7.77 11.32 17.18
N SER A 17 6.96 12.30 16.78
CA SER A 17 6.59 13.45 17.62
C SER A 17 5.51 13.15 18.66
N LYS A 18 4.49 12.36 18.31
CA LYS A 18 3.35 12.02 19.19
C LYS A 18 3.61 10.78 20.05
N GLY A 19 4.55 9.95 19.65
CA GLY A 19 4.86 8.66 20.26
C GLY A 19 3.99 7.53 19.71
N TYR A 20 4.54 6.31 19.76
CA TYR A 20 3.91 5.09 19.26
C TYR A 20 2.65 4.64 20.04
N GLN A 21 2.41 5.21 21.23
CA GLN A 21 1.18 4.98 22.02
C GLN A 21 0.08 6.03 21.76
N SER A 22 0.35 7.01 20.91
CA SER A 22 -0.63 8.03 20.58
C SER A 22 -1.84 7.43 19.87
N PHE A 23 -2.98 8.13 19.99
CA PHE A 23 -4.18 7.77 19.26
C PHE A 23 -3.92 7.77 17.74
N GLU A 24 -3.11 8.74 17.27
CA GLU A 24 -2.70 8.86 15.89
C GLU A 24 -1.94 7.62 15.39
N ALA A 25 -0.93 7.15 16.14
CA ALA A 25 -0.17 5.96 15.79
C ALA A 25 -1.04 4.69 15.74
N MET A 26 -1.97 4.52 16.69
CA MET A 26 -2.89 3.39 16.70
C MET A 26 -3.87 3.43 15.52
N ALA A 27 -4.40 4.61 15.19
CA ALA A 27 -5.28 4.79 14.04
C ALA A 27 -4.56 4.51 12.72
N ILE A 28 -3.32 4.97 12.58
CA ILE A 28 -2.46 4.67 11.42
C ILE A 28 -2.23 3.17 11.29
N LEU A 29 -1.92 2.48 12.39
CA LEU A 29 -1.72 1.03 12.36
C LEU A 29 -2.97 0.29 11.89
N GLU A 30 -4.12 0.61 12.46
CA GLU A 30 -5.38 -0.02 12.09
C GLU A 30 -5.69 0.21 10.61
N GLU A 31 -5.43 1.42 10.12
CA GLU A 31 -5.60 1.78 8.72
C GLU A 31 -4.65 1.01 7.80
N ILE A 32 -3.37 0.85 8.18
CA ILE A 32 -2.41 0.04 7.44
C ILE A 32 -2.83 -1.43 7.44
N GLU A 33 -3.19 -2.00 8.57
CA GLU A 33 -3.57 -3.42 8.67
C GLU A 33 -4.83 -3.72 7.85
N ASN A 34 -5.83 -2.83 7.90
CA ASN A 34 -7.04 -2.96 7.10
C ASN A 34 -6.77 -2.84 5.60
N SER A 35 -6.02 -1.82 5.19
CA SER A 35 -5.63 -1.64 3.78
C SER A 35 -4.84 -2.85 3.30
N LYS A 36 -3.89 -3.33 4.10
CA LYS A 36 -3.07 -4.49 3.77
C LYS A 36 -3.93 -5.73 3.53
N ARG A 37 -4.87 -6.01 4.44
CA ARG A 37 -5.80 -7.16 4.32
C ARG A 37 -6.68 -7.06 3.08
N ILE A 38 -7.17 -5.87 2.72
CA ILE A 38 -7.99 -5.65 1.53
C ILE A 38 -7.15 -5.97 0.27
N TYR A 39 -5.98 -5.36 0.15
CA TYR A 39 -5.12 -5.58 -1.01
C TYR A 39 -4.61 -7.01 -1.11
N ASP A 40 -4.23 -7.66 0.00
CA ASP A 40 -3.83 -9.08 0.00
C ASP A 40 -4.96 -9.97 -0.52
N ARG A 41 -6.20 -9.70 -0.11
CA ARG A 41 -7.38 -10.44 -0.61
C ARG A 41 -7.61 -10.20 -2.09
N LEU A 42 -7.55 -8.94 -2.54
CA LEU A 42 -7.71 -8.59 -3.95
C LEU A 42 -6.61 -9.23 -4.80
N ILE A 43 -5.35 -9.18 -4.38
CA ILE A 43 -4.22 -9.82 -5.07
C ILE A 43 -4.43 -11.34 -5.13
N ALA A 44 -4.81 -11.98 -4.02
CA ALA A 44 -5.12 -13.40 -3.99
C ALA A 44 -6.28 -13.77 -4.94
N ALA A 45 -7.31 -12.92 -5.01
CA ALA A 45 -8.43 -13.02 -5.92
C ALA A 45 -8.13 -12.51 -7.35
N GLN A 46 -6.86 -12.17 -7.66
CA GLN A 46 -6.43 -11.63 -8.97
C GLN A 46 -7.15 -10.34 -9.41
N GLY A 47 -7.63 -9.54 -8.46
CA GLY A 47 -8.41 -8.33 -8.71
C GLY A 47 -9.85 -8.60 -9.18
N VAL A 48 -10.38 -9.80 -8.90
CA VAL A 48 -11.75 -10.16 -9.25
C VAL A 48 -12.61 -10.15 -7.99
N GLU A 49 -13.13 -8.99 -7.61
CA GLU A 49 -14.22 -8.88 -6.64
C GLU A 49 -15.56 -8.63 -7.34
N ASN A 50 -16.51 -9.54 -7.12
CA ASN A 50 -17.91 -9.44 -7.56
C ASN A 50 -18.74 -8.70 -6.50
N VAL A 51 -18.64 -7.36 -6.41
CA VAL A 51 -19.61 -6.54 -5.67
C VAL A 51 -19.77 -5.18 -6.33
N GLY A 52 -20.74 -5.06 -7.26
CA GLY A 52 -21.61 -3.88 -7.49
C GLY A 52 -21.03 -2.50 -7.84
N ASN A 53 -19.75 -2.23 -7.63
CA ASN A 53 -19.03 -1.02 -7.99
C ASN A 53 -17.55 -1.43 -7.87
N ALA A 54 -16.79 -1.49 -8.96
CA ALA A 54 -15.37 -1.79 -8.84
C ALA A 54 -14.73 -0.72 -7.96
N GLY A 55 -14.44 -1.06 -6.70
CA GLY A 55 -13.81 -0.14 -5.76
C GLY A 55 -12.48 0.34 -6.31
N LEU A 56 -12.09 1.55 -5.93
CA LEU A 56 -10.81 2.16 -6.32
C LEU A 56 -9.63 1.23 -5.99
N ASP A 57 -9.67 0.59 -4.82
CA ASP A 57 -8.76 -0.46 -4.39
C ASP A 57 -8.61 -1.58 -5.43
N ASN A 58 -9.72 -2.11 -5.93
CA ASN A 58 -9.70 -3.15 -6.96
C ASN A 58 -9.14 -2.63 -8.30
N ALA A 59 -9.47 -1.40 -8.68
CA ALA A 59 -8.90 -0.76 -9.87
C ALA A 59 -7.37 -0.66 -9.81
N ILE A 60 -6.83 -0.21 -8.66
CA ILE A 60 -5.39 -0.11 -8.43
C ILE A 60 -4.73 -1.50 -8.46
N VAL A 61 -5.31 -2.50 -7.77
CA VAL A 61 -4.77 -3.86 -7.76
C VAL A 61 -4.80 -4.50 -9.14
N ARG A 62 -5.86 -4.31 -9.94
CA ARG A 62 -5.93 -4.81 -11.31
C ARG A 62 -4.88 -4.17 -12.21
N TYR A 63 -4.66 -2.86 -12.09
CA TYR A 63 -3.59 -2.18 -12.84
C TYR A 63 -2.20 -2.70 -12.42
N TYR A 64 -1.97 -2.88 -11.12
CA TYR A 64 -0.74 -3.45 -10.59
C TYR A 64 -0.47 -4.86 -11.13
N LEU A 65 -1.46 -5.76 -11.08
CA LEU A 65 -1.32 -7.12 -11.58
C LEU A 65 -1.08 -7.15 -13.09
N PHE A 66 -1.75 -6.26 -13.84
CA PHE A 66 -1.52 -6.10 -15.27
C PHE A 66 -0.08 -5.69 -15.58
N GLN A 67 0.45 -4.66 -14.92
CA GLN A 67 1.83 -4.23 -15.13
C GLN A 67 2.85 -5.28 -14.67
N LEU A 68 2.56 -5.98 -13.58
CA LEU A 68 3.38 -7.09 -13.11
C LEU A 68 3.48 -8.21 -14.15
N ASP A 69 2.37 -8.56 -14.80
CA ASP A 69 2.33 -9.58 -15.85
C ASP A 69 3.08 -9.13 -17.11
N GLN A 70 2.91 -7.87 -17.53
CA GLN A 70 3.68 -7.30 -18.64
C GLN A 70 5.19 -7.38 -18.39
N LEU A 71 5.65 -6.90 -17.23
CA LEU A 71 7.07 -6.94 -16.88
C LEU A 71 7.61 -8.37 -16.75
N LYS A 72 6.81 -9.31 -16.25
CA LYS A 72 7.16 -10.74 -16.21
C LYS A 72 7.35 -11.34 -17.61
N SER A 73 6.55 -10.89 -18.58
CA SER A 73 6.64 -11.38 -19.96
C SER A 73 7.84 -10.80 -20.72
N GLU A 74 8.28 -9.59 -20.37
CA GLU A 74 9.37 -8.88 -21.05
C GLU A 74 10.75 -9.16 -20.43
N LEU A 75 10.80 -9.42 -19.13
CA LEU A 75 12.04 -9.64 -18.38
C LEU A 75 12.19 -11.12 -18.03
N PRO A 76 13.42 -11.64 -17.87
CA PRO A 76 13.65 -13.00 -17.40
C PRO A 76 13.33 -13.08 -15.90
N TYR A 77 12.05 -12.98 -15.52
CA TYR A 77 11.59 -12.85 -14.14
C TYR A 77 12.11 -13.98 -13.23
N ASP A 78 12.13 -15.19 -13.78
CA ASP A 78 12.56 -16.42 -13.09
C ASP A 78 14.09 -16.59 -13.01
N ALA A 79 14.88 -15.62 -13.51
CA ALA A 79 16.34 -15.62 -13.41
C ALA A 79 16.91 -14.21 -13.14
N MET A 80 18.16 -14.12 -12.67
CA MET A 80 18.89 -12.83 -12.51
C MET A 80 18.24 -11.78 -11.58
N GLY A 81 17.47 -12.20 -10.56
CA GLY A 81 16.94 -11.27 -9.55
C GLY A 81 15.72 -10.46 -10.00
N GLY A 82 15.05 -10.86 -11.08
CA GLY A 82 13.80 -10.24 -11.56
C GLY A 82 12.72 -10.14 -10.47
N GLN A 83 12.63 -11.12 -9.58
CA GLN A 83 11.75 -11.09 -8.39
C GLN A 83 11.98 -9.89 -7.44
N PHE A 84 13.15 -9.27 -7.48
CA PHE A 84 13.47 -8.06 -6.71
C PHE A 84 13.42 -6.79 -7.57
N VAL A 85 13.85 -6.88 -8.84
CA VAL A 85 13.90 -5.73 -9.77
C VAL A 85 12.50 -5.30 -10.21
N VAL A 86 11.60 -6.25 -10.51
CA VAL A 86 10.26 -5.94 -11.03
C VAL A 86 9.40 -5.17 -10.02
N PRO A 87 9.36 -5.52 -8.72
CA PRO A 87 8.71 -4.68 -7.72
C PRO A 87 9.27 -3.24 -7.66
N ILE A 88 10.59 -3.06 -7.80
CA ILE A 88 11.22 -1.72 -7.78
C ILE A 88 10.81 -0.88 -9.00
N LEU A 89 10.75 -1.49 -10.20
CA LEU A 89 10.31 -0.79 -11.41
C LEU A 89 8.84 -0.37 -11.32
N LEU A 90 7.99 -1.26 -10.80
CA LEU A 90 6.60 -0.92 -10.51
C LEU A 90 6.48 0.23 -9.52
N MET A 91 7.44 0.38 -8.59
CA MET A 91 7.43 1.49 -7.64
C MET A 91 7.71 2.82 -8.26
N GLN A 92 8.70 2.84 -9.15
CA GLN A 92 9.02 4.05 -9.88
C GLN A 92 7.84 4.47 -10.74
N GLU A 93 7.14 3.51 -11.34
CA GLU A 93 5.94 3.82 -12.12
C GLU A 93 4.78 4.33 -11.25
N PHE A 94 4.49 3.69 -10.12
CA PHE A 94 3.39 4.12 -9.24
C PHE A 94 3.63 5.46 -8.54
N ARG A 95 4.90 5.87 -8.42
CA ARG A 95 5.28 7.20 -7.92
C ARG A 95 5.31 8.27 -9.02
N ASP A 96 5.24 7.90 -10.28
CA ASP A 96 5.23 8.86 -11.38
C ASP A 96 3.94 9.70 -11.37
N SER A 97 4.08 10.99 -11.60
CA SER A 97 2.96 11.94 -11.67
C SER A 97 1.88 11.55 -12.70
N GLY A 98 2.26 10.84 -13.77
CA GLY A 98 1.36 10.35 -14.81
C GLY A 98 0.58 9.09 -14.47
N ILE A 99 0.84 8.45 -13.31
CA ILE A 99 0.19 7.19 -12.94
C ILE A 99 -1.33 7.29 -12.89
N VAL A 100 -1.85 8.44 -12.46
CA VAL A 100 -3.29 8.66 -12.29
C VAL A 100 -4.01 8.56 -13.62
N ASP A 101 -3.42 9.12 -14.68
CA ASP A 101 -3.99 9.07 -16.02
C ASP A 101 -3.86 7.68 -16.63
N LYS A 102 -2.77 6.96 -16.35
CA LYS A 102 -2.60 5.56 -16.79
C LYS A 102 -3.64 4.64 -16.15
N VAL A 103 -3.83 4.73 -14.83
CA VAL A 103 -4.85 3.97 -14.09
C VAL A 103 -6.25 4.34 -14.60
N ARG A 104 -6.55 5.62 -14.77
CA ARG A 104 -7.83 6.08 -15.30
C ARG A 104 -8.09 5.53 -16.71
N SER A 105 -7.08 5.58 -17.58
CA SER A 105 -7.17 5.03 -18.94
C SER A 105 -7.38 3.51 -18.92
N PHE A 106 -6.76 2.80 -17.98
CA PHE A 106 -6.92 1.35 -17.81
C PHE A 106 -8.33 0.97 -17.33
N CYS A 107 -8.89 1.73 -16.39
CA CYS A 107 -10.26 1.50 -15.90
C CYS A 107 -11.34 1.87 -16.94
N GLY A 108 -10.98 2.66 -17.93
CA GLY A 108 -11.85 3.07 -19.03
C GLY A 108 -12.69 4.31 -18.73
N PRO A 109 -13.31 4.90 -19.77
CA PRO A 109 -13.94 6.23 -19.71
C PRO A 109 -15.19 6.33 -18.83
N ASN A 110 -15.75 5.19 -18.39
CA ASN A 110 -16.94 5.13 -17.53
C ASN A 110 -16.61 5.09 -16.03
N ALA A 111 -15.33 5.02 -15.68
CA ALA A 111 -14.89 5.08 -14.29
C ALA A 111 -14.90 6.54 -13.82
N TYR A 112 -16.00 6.97 -13.19
CA TYR A 112 -16.13 8.28 -12.54
C TYR A 112 -15.26 8.37 -11.28
N LEU A 113 -13.94 8.30 -11.46
CA LEU A 113 -12.95 8.32 -10.39
C LEU A 113 -12.30 9.70 -10.35
N SER A 114 -12.44 10.41 -9.23
CA SER A 114 -11.76 11.69 -9.09
C SER A 114 -10.25 11.48 -8.99
N GLU A 115 -9.49 12.43 -9.53
CA GLU A 115 -8.01 12.39 -9.47
C GLU A 115 -7.51 12.26 -8.02
N ARG A 116 -8.19 12.95 -7.10
CA ARG A 116 -7.87 12.93 -5.68
C ARG A 116 -8.07 11.55 -5.06
N GLU A 117 -9.17 10.88 -5.39
CA GLU A 117 -9.46 9.54 -4.89
C GLU A 117 -8.46 8.51 -5.43
N ILE A 118 -8.12 8.58 -6.72
CA ILE A 118 -7.09 7.72 -7.32
C ILE A 118 -5.75 7.95 -6.64
N LYS A 119 -5.33 9.20 -6.45
CA LYS A 119 -4.07 9.53 -5.75
C LYS A 119 -4.06 8.99 -4.32
N GLY A 120 -5.16 9.14 -3.59
CA GLY A 120 -5.27 8.63 -2.22
C GLY A 120 -5.18 7.10 -2.17
N GLU A 121 -5.82 6.40 -3.10
CA GLU A 121 -5.76 4.94 -3.19
C GLU A 121 -4.37 4.44 -3.59
N ILE A 122 -3.74 5.10 -4.57
CA ILE A 122 -2.35 4.81 -4.96
C ILE A 122 -1.42 5.03 -3.76
N GLN A 123 -1.55 6.15 -3.04
CA GLN A 123 -0.74 6.46 -1.86
C GLN A 123 -0.87 5.36 -0.80
N LYS A 124 -2.10 4.90 -0.51
CA LYS A 124 -2.34 3.78 0.40
C LYS A 124 -1.64 2.53 -0.10
N PHE A 125 -1.86 2.13 -1.35
CA PHE A 125 -1.30 0.92 -1.94
C PHE A 125 0.23 0.92 -1.92
N ILE A 126 0.88 2.04 -2.30
CA ILE A 126 2.34 2.16 -2.21
C ILE A 126 2.81 2.01 -0.78
N THR A 127 2.14 2.66 0.18
CA THR A 127 2.54 2.67 1.59
C THR A 127 2.53 1.28 2.22
N VAL A 128 1.75 0.32 1.71
CA VAL A 128 1.63 -0.98 2.38
C VAL A 128 2.23 -2.16 1.62
N HIS A 129 2.23 -2.14 0.30
CA HIS A 129 2.54 -3.33 -0.51
C HIS A 129 3.77 -3.22 -1.37
N LEU A 130 4.11 -1.99 -1.72
CA LEU A 130 4.78 -1.67 -2.95
C LEU A 130 6.08 -0.93 -2.56
N ASP A 131 6.00 0.01 -1.63
CA ASP A 131 7.11 0.83 -1.17
C ASP A 131 7.93 0.16 -0.05
N PRO A 132 9.26 -0.03 -0.21
CA PRO A 132 10.13 -0.48 0.87
C PRO A 132 10.03 0.39 2.14
N GLN A 133 9.87 1.71 2.01
CA GLN A 133 9.72 2.59 3.17
C GLN A 133 8.38 2.36 3.88
N GLY A 134 7.35 2.06 3.11
CA GLY A 134 6.02 1.71 3.63
C GLY A 134 6.03 0.37 4.39
N ILE A 135 6.72 -0.64 3.84
CA ILE A 135 6.96 -1.92 4.50
C ILE A 135 7.76 -1.72 5.79
N VAL A 136 8.84 -0.93 5.76
CA VAL A 136 9.64 -0.60 6.95
C VAL A 136 8.79 0.11 7.99
N LEU A 137 8.01 1.11 7.61
CA LEU A 137 7.10 1.81 8.52
C LEU A 137 6.09 0.85 9.16
N TYR A 138 5.46 -0.02 8.37
CA TYR A 138 4.56 -1.04 8.90
C TYR A 138 5.27 -1.97 9.89
N MET A 139 6.48 -2.41 9.57
CA MET A 139 7.29 -3.26 10.44
C MET A 139 7.71 -2.55 11.73
N ASP A 140 8.11 -1.28 11.66
CA ASP A 140 8.53 -0.47 12.81
C ASP A 140 7.37 -0.28 13.79
N ILE A 141 6.17 0.05 13.30
CA ILE A 141 4.98 0.20 14.13
C ILE A 141 4.63 -1.12 14.85
N LEU A 142 4.68 -2.25 14.13
CA LEU A 142 4.45 -3.56 14.74
C LEU A 142 5.54 -3.94 15.76
N GLY A 143 6.80 -3.65 15.47
CA GLY A 143 7.93 -3.92 16.34
C GLY A 143 7.79 -3.18 17.68
N HIS A 144 7.51 -1.88 17.64
CA HIS A 144 7.31 -1.08 18.84
C HIS A 144 6.15 -1.55 19.71
N LEU A 145 5.03 -1.98 19.11
CA LEU A 145 3.93 -2.56 19.87
C LEU A 145 4.29 -3.90 20.51
N SER A 146 5.08 -4.72 19.81
CA SER A 146 5.52 -6.03 20.31
C SER A 146 6.40 -5.88 21.56
N ASP A 147 7.31 -4.92 21.54
CA ASP A 147 8.22 -4.64 22.66
C ASP A 147 7.48 -4.10 23.88
N MET A 148 6.42 -3.31 23.68
CA MET A 148 5.59 -2.84 24.79
C MET A 148 4.73 -3.96 25.39
N LYS A 149 4.11 -4.81 24.57
CA LYS A 149 3.32 -5.94 25.07
C LYS A 149 4.15 -6.89 25.94
N LYS A 150 5.44 -7.05 25.64
CA LYS A 150 6.38 -7.79 26.50
C LYS A 150 6.63 -7.07 27.84
N LYS A 151 6.91 -5.76 27.82
CA LYS A 151 7.12 -4.95 29.03
C LYS A 151 5.90 -4.91 29.96
N GLU A 152 4.69 -4.85 29.42
CA GLU A 152 3.46 -4.91 30.23
C GLU A 152 3.24 -6.28 30.88
N HIS A 153 3.60 -7.36 30.19
CA HIS A 153 3.52 -8.71 30.74
C HIS A 153 4.55 -8.97 31.85
N ASP A 154 5.75 -8.38 31.74
CA ASP A 154 6.81 -8.51 32.74
C ASP A 154 6.58 -7.63 33.98
N ASN A 155 5.92 -6.48 33.85
CA ASN A 155 5.58 -5.61 34.98
C ASN A 155 4.36 -6.08 35.80
N ASN A 156 3.51 -6.94 35.23
CA ASN A 156 2.33 -7.53 35.89
C ASN A 156 2.60 -8.92 36.50
N ARG A 157 3.87 -9.30 36.66
CA ARG A 157 4.33 -10.54 37.30
C ARG A 157 5.18 -10.24 38.54
#